data_AF-A0A7S2Z8C0-F1
#
_entry.id   AF-A0A7S2Z8C0-F1
#
_cell.length_a   1.000
_cell.length_b   1.000
_cell.length_c   1.000
_cell.angle_alpha   90.00
_cell.angle_beta   90.00
_cell.angle_gamma   90.00
#
_symmetry.space_group_name_H-M   'P 1'
#
loop_
_entity.id
_entity.type
_entity.pdbx_description
1 polymer ?
#
loop_
_entity_poly.entity_id
_entity_poly.type
_entity_poly.pdbx_seq_one_letter_code
_entity_poly.pdbx_strand_id
1 'polypeptide(L)'
;GSGGRLPLTMFVGWFSVAFEGSPSSPSLVEVELSTGPEEPLGTHWGQEAFIVYPPLPLRADEDSIQCRFGMERQLENWRMYNVTFDYTITRGDESESGGGGSSSSSSDGEEGEGRGVDFVSRFFA
;
A
#
# COMPACT_ATOMS: atom_id res chain seq x y z
N GLY A 1 18.65 17.43 -7.26
CA GLY A 1 17.23 17.83 -7.32
C GLY A 1 16.64 17.57 -5.95
N SER A 2 15.79 18.45 -5.42
CA SER A 2 15.14 18.19 -4.13
C SER A 2 14.14 17.05 -4.30
N GLY A 3 14.48 15.85 -3.84
CA GLY A 3 13.53 14.74 -3.77
C GLY A 3 12.30 15.19 -2.99
N GLY A 4 11.13 15.11 -3.61
CA GLY A 4 9.88 15.57 -3.01
C GLY A 4 9.59 14.77 -1.75
N ARG A 5 9.27 15.46 -0.64
CA ARG A 5 8.69 14.82 0.54
C ARG A 5 7.19 14.70 0.33
N LEU A 6 6.72 13.49 0.08
CA LEU A 6 5.30 13.18 -0.03
C LEU A 6 4.93 12.17 1.05
N PRO A 7 3.95 12.46 1.93
CA PRO A 7 3.59 11.53 2.97
C PRO A 7 2.72 10.39 2.41
N LEU A 8 2.91 9.17 2.91
CA LEU A 8 1.93 8.10 2.79
C LEU A 8 0.77 8.40 3.74
N THR A 9 -0.42 8.56 3.18
CA THR A 9 -1.64 8.93 3.91
C THR A 9 -2.70 7.85 3.88
N MET A 10 -2.62 6.91 2.94
CA MET A 10 -3.57 5.80 2.81
C MET A 10 -3.03 4.69 1.93
N PHE A 11 -3.52 3.48 2.16
CA PHE A 11 -3.56 2.42 1.16
C PHE A 11 -4.94 2.43 0.51
N VAL A 12 -5.01 2.22 -0.80
CA VAL A 12 -6.28 2.20 -1.54
C VAL A 12 -6.40 0.86 -2.22
N GLY A 13 -7.50 0.15 -1.96
CA GLY A 13 -7.82 -1.14 -2.55
C GLY A 13 -8.93 -1.03 -3.59
N TRP A 14 -8.79 -1.80 -4.66
CA TRP A 14 -9.80 -2.01 -5.71
C TRP A 14 -9.66 -3.43 -6.25
N PHE A 15 -10.50 -3.84 -7.20
CA PHE A 15 -10.40 -5.16 -7.80
C PHE A 15 -10.64 -5.11 -9.31
N SER A 16 -10.14 -6.15 -9.98
CA SER A 16 -10.45 -6.45 -11.39
C SER A 16 -11.04 -7.85 -11.49
N VAL A 17 -11.92 -8.06 -12.47
CA VAL A 17 -12.48 -9.37 -12.80
C VAL A 17 -12.28 -9.64 -14.29
N ALA A 18 -11.62 -10.75 -14.60
CA ALA A 18 -11.43 -11.23 -15.96
C ALA A 18 -12.46 -12.32 -16.31
N PHE A 19 -13.06 -12.22 -17.50
CA PHE A 19 -14.07 -13.14 -18.01
C PHE A 19 -13.50 -14.00 -19.14
N GLU A 20 -12.72 -15.02 -18.78
CA GLU A 20 -11.94 -15.84 -19.74
C GLU A 20 -12.56 -17.20 -20.06
N GLY A 21 -13.66 -17.57 -19.40
CA GLY A 21 -14.22 -18.91 -19.51
C GLY A 21 -13.35 -19.95 -18.81
N SER A 22 -13.18 -21.13 -19.43
CA SER A 22 -12.36 -22.22 -18.88
C SER A 22 -11.29 -22.67 -19.89
N PRO A 23 -10.22 -23.35 -19.46
CA PRO A 23 -9.23 -23.89 -20.41
C PRO A 23 -9.83 -24.83 -21.47
N SER A 24 -10.88 -25.58 -21.12
CA SER A 24 -11.58 -26.49 -22.04
C SER A 24 -12.64 -25.82 -22.92
N SER A 25 -13.05 -24.60 -22.57
CA SER A 25 -14.05 -23.81 -23.27
C SER A 25 -13.75 -22.34 -23.01
N PRO A 26 -12.72 -21.78 -23.68
CA PRO A 26 -12.29 -20.41 -23.45
C PRO A 26 -13.35 -19.43 -23.96
N SER A 27 -13.35 -18.22 -23.41
CA SER A 27 -14.12 -17.11 -23.97
C SER A 27 -13.64 -16.80 -25.38
N LEU A 28 -14.57 -16.39 -26.25
CA LEU A 28 -14.23 -15.89 -27.58
C LEU A 28 -13.67 -14.46 -27.54
N VAL A 29 -13.97 -13.74 -26.46
CA VAL A 29 -13.58 -12.33 -26.26
C VAL A 29 -13.13 -12.17 -24.81
N GLU A 30 -11.91 -11.71 -24.63
CA GLU A 30 -11.42 -11.31 -23.31
C GLU A 30 -12.13 -10.03 -22.90
N VAL A 31 -12.77 -10.08 -21.73
CA VAL A 31 -13.42 -8.93 -21.11
C VAL A 31 -12.86 -8.81 -19.71
N GLU A 32 -12.47 -7.60 -19.34
CA GLU A 32 -12.05 -7.25 -17.98
C GLU A 32 -12.96 -6.12 -17.47
N LEU A 33 -13.33 -6.20 -16.20
CA LEU A 33 -13.94 -5.11 -15.45
C LEU A 33 -13.00 -4.73 -14.32
N SER A 34 -12.43 -3.52 -14.38
CA SER A 34 -11.66 -2.92 -13.28
C SER A 34 -12.56 -1.97 -12.47
N THR A 35 -12.24 -1.80 -11.18
CA THR A 35 -12.74 -0.67 -10.36
C THR A 35 -11.62 0.31 -10.00
N GLY A 36 -10.47 0.19 -10.65
CA GLY A 36 -9.28 0.98 -10.38
C GLY A 36 -9.42 2.47 -10.73
N PRO A 37 -8.46 3.30 -10.28
CA PRO A 37 -8.46 4.74 -10.52
C PRO A 37 -8.32 5.13 -12.00
N GLU A 38 -7.88 4.20 -12.85
CA GLU A 38 -7.78 4.37 -14.30
C GLU A 38 -9.15 4.40 -15.00
N GLU A 39 -10.21 3.90 -14.36
CA GLU A 39 -11.56 3.84 -14.93
C GLU A 39 -12.21 5.24 -15.00
N PRO A 40 -12.41 5.82 -16.20
CA PRO A 40 -12.77 7.23 -16.32
C PRO A 40 -14.15 7.59 -15.74
N LEU A 41 -15.08 6.63 -15.76
CA LEU A 41 -16.44 6.81 -15.25
C LEU A 41 -16.59 6.33 -13.81
N GLY A 42 -15.57 5.67 -13.26
CA GLY A 42 -15.65 4.92 -12.02
C GLY A 42 -16.71 3.81 -12.08
N THR A 43 -16.83 3.08 -10.97
CA THR A 43 -17.90 2.10 -10.76
C THR A 43 -18.65 2.44 -9.49
N HIS A 44 -19.84 1.87 -9.29
CA HIS A 44 -20.59 2.07 -8.04
C HIS A 44 -19.90 1.46 -6.81
N TRP A 45 -18.92 0.57 -7.00
CA TRP A 45 -18.06 0.08 -5.91
C TRP A 45 -17.01 1.10 -5.47
N GLY A 46 -16.58 1.97 -6.37
CA GLY A 46 -15.48 2.90 -6.11
C GLY A 46 -14.18 2.18 -5.76
N GLN A 47 -13.42 2.79 -4.84
CA GLN A 47 -12.23 2.21 -4.22
C GLN A 47 -12.34 2.33 -2.70
N GLU A 48 -11.73 1.40 -1.98
CA GLU A 48 -11.72 1.39 -0.51
C GLU A 48 -10.43 2.00 0.01
N ALA A 49 -10.54 3.04 0.83
CA ALA A 49 -9.39 3.75 1.40
C ALA A 49 -9.13 3.34 2.86
N PHE A 50 -7.90 2.91 3.15
CA PHE A 50 -7.39 2.58 4.47
C PHE A 50 -6.43 3.68 4.93
N ILE A 51 -6.91 4.55 5.83
CA ILE A 51 -6.22 5.80 6.19
C ILE A 51 -5.04 5.54 7.14
N VAL A 52 -3.83 5.89 6.71
CA VAL A 52 -2.64 5.86 7.56
C VAL A 52 -2.61 7.12 8.42
N TYR A 53 -2.75 6.96 9.73
CA TYR A 53 -2.70 8.06 10.68
C TYR A 53 -1.73 7.78 11.85
N PRO A 54 -0.78 8.68 12.14
CA PRO A 54 -0.47 9.91 11.39
C PRO A 54 0.14 9.59 10.00
N PRO A 55 0.08 10.53 9.02
CA PRO A 55 0.73 10.35 7.74
C PRO A 55 2.24 10.07 7.87
N LEU A 56 2.75 9.11 7.12
CA LEU A 56 4.16 8.70 7.20
C LEU A 56 5.00 9.49 6.20
N PRO A 57 6.03 10.23 6.63
CA PRO A 57 6.85 10.99 5.69
C PRO A 57 7.71 10.07 4.83
N LEU A 58 7.57 10.18 3.50
CA LEU A 58 8.42 9.48 2.52
C LEU A 58 9.18 10.46 1.63
N ARG A 59 10.33 10.02 1.16
CA ARG A 59 11.13 10.61 0.07
C ARG A 59 10.78 9.84 -1.21
N ALA A 60 10.03 10.48 -2.12
CA ALA A 60 9.32 9.82 -3.22
C ALA A 60 10.18 8.89 -4.11
N ASP A 61 11.49 9.16 -4.21
CA ASP A 61 12.41 8.47 -5.11
C ASP A 61 13.50 7.66 -4.40
N GLU A 62 13.51 7.67 -3.06
CA GLU A 62 14.59 7.08 -2.25
C GLU A 62 14.06 6.05 -1.26
N ASP A 63 12.89 6.30 -0.67
CA ASP A 63 12.29 5.41 0.30
C ASP A 63 11.49 4.30 -0.41
N SER A 64 11.55 3.09 0.13
CA SER A 64 10.71 1.97 -0.29
C SER A 64 9.84 1.49 0.87
N ILE A 65 8.66 0.98 0.54
CA ILE A 65 7.72 0.40 1.51
C ILE A 65 7.57 -1.07 1.18
N GLN A 66 7.97 -1.91 2.12
CA GLN A 66 7.54 -3.30 2.14
C GLN A 66 6.26 -3.40 2.95
N CYS A 67 5.19 -3.95 2.37
CA CYS A 67 3.91 -4.09 3.03
C CYS A 67 3.43 -5.54 2.96
N ARG A 68 3.00 -6.09 4.09
CA ARG A 68 2.24 -7.32 4.19
C ARG A 68 0.78 -6.96 4.42
N PHE A 69 -0.07 -7.46 3.54
CA PHE A 69 -1.51 -7.32 3.61
C PHE A 69 -2.11 -8.60 4.19
N GLY A 70 -2.92 -8.45 5.24
CA GLY A 70 -3.73 -9.52 5.82
C GLY A 70 -5.22 -9.22 5.64
N MET A 71 -6.02 -10.25 5.38
CA MET A 71 -7.47 -10.14 5.26
C MET A 71 -8.12 -11.39 5.87
N GLU A 72 -8.93 -11.20 6.90
CA GLU A 72 -9.57 -12.29 7.65
C GLU A 72 -11.06 -12.01 7.82
N ARG A 73 -11.90 -13.04 7.69
CA ARG A 73 -13.34 -12.90 7.93
C ARG A 73 -13.62 -12.75 9.41
N GLN A 74 -14.53 -11.85 9.76
CA GLN A 74 -15.02 -11.73 11.14
C GLN A 74 -15.87 -12.95 11.52
N LEU A 75 -15.73 -13.42 12.77
CA LEU A 75 -16.50 -14.54 13.29
C LEU A 75 -17.97 -14.18 13.47
N GLU A 76 -18.27 -12.98 13.96
CA GLU A 76 -19.63 -12.52 14.26
C GLU A 76 -20.45 -12.22 13.00
N ASN A 77 -19.79 -11.69 11.96
CA ASN A 77 -20.40 -11.40 10.68
C ASN A 77 -19.46 -11.79 9.54
N TRP A 78 -19.67 -12.98 8.99
CA TRP A 78 -18.82 -13.53 7.92
C TRP A 78 -18.84 -12.74 6.62
N ARG A 79 -19.76 -11.78 6.46
CA ARG A 79 -19.76 -10.82 5.35
C ARG A 79 -18.78 -9.66 5.54
N MET A 80 -18.14 -9.58 6.71
CA MET A 80 -17.21 -8.51 7.08
C MET A 80 -15.80 -9.05 7.20
N TYR A 81 -14.81 -8.18 6.98
CA TYR A 81 -13.40 -8.54 7.06
C TYR A 81 -12.63 -7.60 7.98
N ASN A 82 -11.68 -8.17 8.72
CA ASN A 82 -10.58 -7.43 9.32
C ASN A 82 -9.46 -7.38 8.27
N VAL A 83 -8.92 -6.19 8.04
CA VAL A 83 -7.85 -5.96 7.07
C VAL A 83 -6.66 -5.38 7.80
N THR A 84 -5.51 -6.01 7.70
CA THR A 84 -4.29 -5.57 8.38
C THR A 84 -3.23 -5.18 7.37
N PHE A 85 -2.52 -4.10 7.68
CA PHE A 85 -1.35 -3.67 6.91
C PHE A 85 -0.16 -3.59 7.86
N ASP A 86 0.77 -4.54 7.73
CA ASP A 86 2.06 -4.48 8.39
C ASP A 86 3.07 -3.94 7.38
N TYR A 87 3.69 -2.80 7.66
CA TYR A 87 4.63 -2.21 6.71
C TYR A 87 5.96 -1.85 7.37
N THR A 88 7.00 -1.79 6.55
CA THR A 88 8.35 -1.35 6.91
C THR A 88 8.84 -0.38 5.85
N ILE A 89 9.36 0.76 6.29
CA ILE A 89 9.96 1.76 5.40
C ILE A 89 11.46 1.57 5.41
N THR A 90 12.04 1.29 4.25
CA THR A 90 13.50 1.30 4.06
C THR A 90 13.88 2.62 3.42
N ARG A 91 14.74 3.39 4.10
CA ARG A 91 15.23 4.68 3.60
C ARG A 91 16.34 4.45 2.58
N GLY A 92 16.34 5.20 1.49
CA GLY A 92 17.42 5.16 0.51
C GLY A 92 18.72 5.74 1.09
N ASP A 93 19.86 5.20 0.66
CA ASP A 93 21.17 5.69 1.10
C ASP A 93 21.41 7.11 0.55
N GLU A 94 21.74 8.04 1.44
CA GLU A 94 22.35 9.31 1.05
C GLU A 94 23.76 9.00 0.55
N SER A 95 23.94 8.84 -0.76
CA SER A 95 25.29 8.70 -1.32
C SER A 95 26.11 9.95 -1.00
N GLU A 96 27.01 9.83 -0.01
CA GLU A 96 27.96 10.86 0.39
C GLU A 96 28.84 11.27 -0.81
N SER A 97 28.59 12.44 -1.37
CA SER A 97 29.61 13.15 -2.13
C SER A 97 30.65 13.66 -1.13
N GLY A 98 31.71 12.86 -0.93
CA GLY A 98 32.78 13.12 0.03
C GLY A 98 33.33 14.56 0.01
N GLY A 99 33.39 15.15 1.20
CA GLY A 99 34.07 16.41 1.51
C GLY A 99 34.30 16.47 3.01
N GLY A 100 35.46 15.97 3.46
CA GLY A 100 35.76 15.63 4.85
C GLY A 100 35.59 16.77 5.87
N GLY A 101 35.02 16.40 7.02
CA GLY A 101 34.96 17.22 8.23
C GLY A 101 34.66 16.31 9.41
N SER A 102 35.71 15.81 10.05
CA SER A 102 35.62 14.99 11.27
C SER A 102 34.89 15.74 12.38
N SER A 103 33.74 15.23 12.80
CA SER A 103 33.23 15.46 14.16
C SER A 103 32.47 14.22 14.62
N SER A 104 32.94 13.66 15.73
CA SER A 104 32.34 12.53 16.42
C SER A 104 31.10 12.98 17.18
N SER A 105 29.95 12.41 16.88
CA SER A 105 28.81 12.36 17.79
C SER A 105 28.09 11.05 17.58
N SER A 106 28.00 10.26 18.65
CA SER A 106 27.20 9.04 18.71
C SER A 106 25.74 9.36 18.36
N SER A 107 25.21 8.63 17.40
CA SER A 107 23.79 8.61 17.09
C SER A 107 23.31 7.18 17.29
N ASP A 108 22.56 6.98 18.37
CA ASP A 108 21.81 5.77 18.64
C ASP A 108 20.98 5.39 17.40
N GLY A 109 21.16 4.15 16.94
CA GLY A 109 20.37 3.59 15.87
C GLY A 109 18.95 3.33 16.37
N GLU A 110 18.03 4.24 16.06
CA GLU A 110 16.60 3.93 16.12
C GLU A 110 16.29 2.92 15.02
N GLU A 111 16.27 1.64 15.39
CA GLU A 111 15.64 0.58 14.61
C GLU A 111 14.21 1.03 14.28
N GLY A 112 13.90 1.15 12.99
CA GLY A 112 12.63 1.66 12.51
C GLY A 112 11.46 0.88 13.09
N GLU A 113 10.73 1.51 14.00
CA GLU A 113 9.55 0.98 14.68
C GLU A 113 8.43 0.72 13.66
N GLY A 114 8.31 -0.53 13.19
CA GLY A 114 7.17 -1.00 12.41
C GLY A 114 5.96 -1.13 13.32
N ARG A 115 5.09 -0.11 13.34
CA ARG A 115 3.76 -0.21 13.96
C ARG A 115 2.78 -0.80 12.96
N GLY A 116 2.36 -2.04 13.20
CA GLY A 116 1.21 -2.63 12.51
C GLY A 116 -0.04 -1.78 12.76
N VAL A 117 -0.79 -1.49 11.71
CA VAL A 117 -2.05 -0.75 11.80
C VAL A 117 -3.17 -1.70 11.40
N ASP A 118 -4.06 -1.97 12.36
CA ASP A 118 -5.25 -2.78 12.13
C ASP A 118 -6.36 -1.90 11.56
N PHE A 119 -6.93 -2.30 10.42
CA PHE A 119 -8.09 -1.67 9.83
C PHE A 119 -9.28 -2.62 9.87
N VAL A 120 -10.46 -2.09 10.18
CA VAL A 120 -11.71 -2.83 10.04
C VAL A 120 -12.45 -2.23 8.85
N SER A 121 -12.50 -2.95 7.73
CA SER A 121 -13.23 -2.52 6.54
C SER A 121 -14.45 -3.38 6.28
N ARG A 122 -15.51 -2.74 5.78
CA ARG A 122 -16.75 -3.41 5.39
C ARG A 122 -16.65 -3.79 3.91
N PHE A 123 -15.95 -4.87 3.60
CA PHE A 123 -15.92 -5.36 2.22
C PHE A 123 -17.22 -6.10 1.89
N PHE A 124 -18.04 -5.54 1.00
CA PHE A 124 -19.15 -6.25 0.38
C PHE A 124 -18.72 -6.65 -1.04
N ALA A 125 -18.41 -7.94 -1.23
CA ALA A 125 -18.44 -8.58 -2.54
C ALA A 125 -19.83 -9.21 -2.77
#